data_AF-A0A953JU02-F1
#
_entry.id   AF-A0A953JU02-F1
#
_cell.length_a   1.000
_cell.length_b   1.000
_cell.length_c   1.000
_cell.angle_alpha   90.00
_cell.angle_beta   90.00
_cell.angle_gamma   90.00
#
_symmetry.space_group_name_H-M   'P 1'
#
loop_
_entity.id
_entity.type
_entity.pdbx_description
1 polymer ?
#
loop_
_entity_poly.entity_id
_entity_poly.type
_entity_poly.pdbx_seq_one_letter_code
_entity_poly.pdbx_strand_id
1 'polypeptide(L)' 'MHYLYGSKPGVERRLVATFGSEQQLRAYVRWALLSEQAGVCKFEQGSSLASYNGWSHSNQPLTDDDADSVDQNPTPSML' A
#
# COMPACT_ATOMS: atom_id res chain seq x y z
N MET A 1 -8.03 12.42 -0.16
CA MET A 1 -7.86 11.00 0.20
C MET A 1 -6.97 10.37 -0.85
N HIS A 2 -5.99 9.57 -0.43
CA HIS A 2 -5.03 8.91 -1.30
C HIS A 2 -5.14 7.41 -1.08
N TYR A 3 -5.24 6.66 -2.17
CA TYR A 3 -5.48 5.23 -2.16
C TYR A 3 -4.17 4.52 -2.45
N LEU A 4 -3.75 3.62 -1.56
CA LEU A 4 -2.59 2.78 -1.73
C LEU A 4 -3.03 1.39 -2.16
N TYR A 5 -2.41 0.89 -3.21
CA TYR A 5 -2.71 -0.42 -3.77
C TYR A 5 -1.49 -1.32 -3.74
N GLY A 6 -1.72 -2.58 -3.41
CA GLY A 6 -0.76 -3.67 -3.58
C GLY A 6 -1.02 -4.43 -4.88
N SER A 7 0.05 -4.91 -5.53
CA SER A 7 -0.02 -5.82 -6.67
C SER A 7 0.94 -7.00 -6.50
N LYS A 8 0.57 -8.15 -7.07
CA LYS A 8 1.40 -9.36 -7.08
C LYS A 8 1.05 -10.24 -8.27
N PRO A 9 1.91 -11.19 -8.68
CA PRO A 9 1.58 -12.09 -9.78
C PRO A 9 0.21 -12.77 -9.58
N GLY A 10 -0.67 -12.64 -10.57
CA GLY A 10 -2.05 -13.16 -10.51
C GLY A 10 -3.06 -12.27 -9.79
N VAL A 11 -2.67 -11.11 -9.25
CA VAL A 11 -3.56 -10.11 -8.65
C VAL A 11 -3.27 -8.75 -9.26
N GLU A 12 -4.20 -8.28 -10.10
CA GLU A 12 -4.00 -7.10 -10.96
C GLU A 12 -3.69 -5.84 -10.13
N ARG A 13 -4.51 -5.57 -9.11
CA ARG A 13 -4.32 -4.50 -8.12
C ARG A 13 -5.38 -4.65 -7.02
N ARG A 14 -5.03 -4.39 -5.76
CA ARG A 14 -5.99 -4.41 -4.64
C ARG A 14 -5.74 -3.24 -3.71
N LEU A 15 -6.81 -2.59 -3.26
CA LEU A 15 -6.71 -1.52 -2.25
C LEU A 15 -6.24 -2.12 -0.92
N VAL A 16 -5.21 -1.53 -0.31
CA VAL A 16 -4.61 -2.05 0.93
C VAL A 16 -4.62 -1.05 2.07
N ALA A 17 -4.66 0.24 1.77
CA ALA A 17 -4.76 1.31 2.76
C ALA A 17 -5.20 2.62 2.11
N THR A 18 -5.68 3.56 2.90
CA THR A 18 -5.93 4.94 2.46
C THR A 18 -5.24 5.95 3.36
N PHE A 19 -5.02 7.16 2.83
CA PHE A 19 -4.29 8.22 3.52
C PHE A 19 -4.96 9.59 3.35
N GLY A 20 -4.83 10.43 4.37
CA GLY A 20 -5.28 11.82 4.37
C GLY A 20 -4.45 12.71 3.45
N SER A 21 -3.17 12.37 3.28
CA SER A 21 -2.23 13.11 2.42
C SER A 21 -1.27 12.19 1.67
N GLU A 22 -0.79 12.66 0.52
CA GLU A 22 0.24 11.96 -0.27
C GLU A 22 1.55 11.80 0.51
N GLN A 23 1.88 12.78 1.36
CA GLN A 23 3.09 12.77 2.17
C GLN A 23 3.09 11.62 3.18
N GLN A 24 1.95 11.38 3.84
CA GLN A 24 1.77 10.24 4.74
C GLN A 24 1.85 8.91 3.99
N LEU A 25 1.22 8.80 2.83
CA LEU A 25 1.32 7.60 1.98
C LEU A 25 2.78 7.30 1.61
N ARG A 26 3.51 8.31 1.11
CA ARG A 26 4.92 8.15 0.72
C ARG A 26 5.81 7.79 1.92
N ALA A 27 5.56 8.39 3.08
CA ALA A 27 6.27 8.06 4.31
C ALA A 27 6.02 6.60 4.73
N TYR A 28 4.77 6.15 4.68
CA TYR A 28 4.39 4.77 4.97
C TYR A 28 5.06 3.78 4.02
N VAL A 29 4.98 4.02 2.70
CA VAL A 29 5.62 3.14 1.71
C VAL A 29 7.13 3.10 1.89
N ARG A 30 7.77 4.24 2.16
CA ARG A 30 9.21 4.31 2.40
C ARG A 30 9.64 3.53 3.64
N TRP A 31 8.84 3.56 4.70
CA TRP A 31 9.06 2.73 5.88
C TRP A 31 8.83 1.25 5.57
N ALA A 32 7.76 0.92 4.86
CA ALA A 32 7.39 -0.46 4.57
C ALA A 32 8.33 -1.14 3.56
N LEU A 33 8.97 -0.41 2.64
CA LEU A 33 9.81 -0.99 1.59
C LEU A 33 11.16 -1.45 2.15
N LEU A 34 11.39 -2.77 2.16
CA LEU A 34 12.66 -3.38 2.57
C LEU A 34 13.69 -3.41 1.44
N SER A 35 13.24 -3.72 0.22
CA SER A 35 14.11 -3.80 -0.95
C SER A 35 13.31 -3.75 -2.25
N GLU A 36 13.94 -3.28 -3.32
CA GLU A 36 13.40 -3.35 -4.68
C GLU A 36 14.44 -3.98 -5.62
N GLN A 37 14.08 -5.05 -6.32
CA GLN A 37 14.96 -5.77 -7.24
C GLN A 37 14.20 -6.16 -8.50
N ALA A 38 14.68 -5.72 -9.67
CA ALA A 38 14.07 -6.04 -10.97
C ALA A 38 12.55 -5.76 -11.03
N GLY A 39 12.10 -4.66 -10.42
CA GLY A 39 10.68 -4.28 -10.35
C GLY A 39 9.85 -5.04 -9.31
N VAL A 40 10.48 -5.92 -8.52
CA VAL A 40 9.86 -6.63 -7.41
C VAL A 40 10.23 -5.96 -6.08
N CYS A 41 9.21 -5.48 -5.38
CA CYS A 41 9.33 -4.92 -4.03
C CYS A 41 9.21 -6.04 -2.98
N LYS A 42 9.95 -5.92 -1.88
CA LYS A 42 9.72 -6.65 -0.63
C LYS A 42 9.34 -5.65 0.45
N PHE A 43 8.34 -6.00 1.26
CA PHE A 43 7.83 -5.12 2.29
C PHE A 43 7.97 -5.72 3.70
N GLU A 44 7.99 -4.84 4.69
CA GLU A 44 8.06 -5.14 6.12
C GLU A 44 6.88 -6.01 6.55
N GLN A 45 7.14 -6.99 7.40
CA GLN A 45 6.11 -7.84 7.96
C GLN A 45 5.23 -7.02 8.91
N GLY A 46 3.90 -7.12 8.76
CA GLY A 46 2.95 -6.27 9.47
C GLY A 46 2.53 -5.01 8.70
N SER A 47 3.17 -4.68 7.57
CA SER A 47 2.62 -3.69 6.66
C SER A 47 1.44 -4.28 5.86
N SER A 48 0.49 -3.45 5.47
CA SER A 48 -0.60 -3.79 4.53
C SER A 48 -0.07 -4.23 3.15
N LEU A 49 1.21 -3.96 2.86
CA LEU A 49 1.92 -4.38 1.65
C LEU A 49 2.68 -5.72 1.79
N ALA A 50 2.75 -6.32 2.98
CA ALA A 50 3.62 -7.47 3.28
C ALA A 50 3.44 -8.69 2.35
N SER A 51 2.24 -8.89 1.81
CA SER A 51 1.91 -10.01 0.91
C SER A 51 2.02 -9.68 -0.58
N TYR A 52 2.48 -8.47 -0.93
CA TYR A 52 2.54 -7.94 -2.27
C TYR A 52 3.99 -7.75 -2.75
N ASN A 53 4.14 -7.68 -4.08
CA ASN A 53 5.42 -7.60 -4.76
C ASN A 53 5.56 -6.30 -5.56
N GLY A 54 4.52 -5.46 -5.56
CA GLY A 54 4.49 -4.15 -6.19
C GLY A 54 3.46 -3.28 -5.49
N TRP A 55 3.53 -1.99 -5.74
CA TRP A 55 2.63 -1.00 -5.17
C TRP A 55 2.36 0.14 -6.15
N SER A 56 1.23 0.80 -5.98
CA SER A 56 0.89 2.02 -6.71
C SER A 56 -0.05 2.88 -5.87
N HIS A 57 -0.16 4.17 -6.20
CA HIS A 57 -1.11 5.06 -5.53
C HIS A 57 -1.96 5.87 -6.51
N SER A 58 -3.12 6.32 -6.05
CA SER A 58 -4.02 7.19 -6.80
C SER A 58 -4.70 8.20 -5.88
N ASN A 59 -5.12 9.34 -6.43
CA ASN A 59 -5.99 10.31 -5.75
C ASN A 59 -7.49 10.03 -5.99
N GLN A 60 -7.80 9.00 -6.78
CA GLN A 60 -9.14 8.51 -7.07
C GLN A 60 -9.21 6.99 -6.84
N PRO A 61 -10.37 6.44 -6.46
CA PRO A 61 -10.55 4.99 -6.40
C PRO A 61 -10.36 4.38 -7.80
N LEU A 62 -9.58 3.31 -7.89
CA LEU A 62 -9.26 2.60 -9.14
C LEU A 62 -9.85 1.20 -9.19
N THR A 63 -10.46 0.76 -8.09
CA THR A 63 -11.09 -0.56 -7.93
C THR A 63 -12.42 -0.37 -7.19
N ASP A 64 -13.30 -1.36 -7.27
CA ASP A 64 -14.53 -1.44 -6.46
C ASP A 64 -14.28 -1.88 -5.01
N ASP A 65 -13.01 -1.82 -4.55
CA ASP A 65 -12.68 -2.12 -3.15
C ASP A 65 -13.29 -1.06 -2.23
N ASP A 66 -13.87 -1.52 -1.11
CA ASP A 66 -14.43 -0.64 -0.11
C ASP A 66 -13.30 0.06 0.68
N ALA A 67 -13.24 1.37 0.56
CA ALA A 67 -12.25 2.21 1.25
C ALA A 67 -12.41 2.17 2.77
N ASP A 68 -13.60 1.89 3.30
CA ASP A 68 -13.84 1.78 4.75
C ASP A 68 -13.42 0.40 5.30
N SER A 69 -13.17 -0.57 4.41
CA SER A 69 -12.74 -1.93 4.77
C SER A 69 -11.22 -2.10 4.94
N VAL A 70 -10.43 -1.07 4.61
CA VAL A 70 -8.96 -1.08 4.70
C VAL A 70 -8.44 -0.10 5.74
N ASP A 71 -7.20 -0.31 6.19
CA ASP A 71 -6.57 0.55 7.19
C ASP A 71 -6.51 2.02 6.73
N GLN A 72 -6.94 2.92 7.62
CA GLN A 72 -6.95 4.35 7.39
C GLN A 72 -5.74 5.00 8.06
N ASN A 73 -4.86 5.63 7.28
CA ASN A 73 -3.61 6.23 7.74
C ASN A 73 -2.75 5.30 8.61
N PRO A 74 -2.45 4.06 8.18
CA PRO A 74 -1.58 3.19 8.96
C PRO A 74 -0.23 3.87 9.21
N THR A 75 0.29 3.69 10.42
CA THR A 75 1.59 4.22 10.86
C THR A 75 2.51 3.08 11.29
N PRO A 76 3.83 3.30 11.41
CA PRO A 76 4.83 2.30 11.81
C PRO A 76 4.62 1.63 13.19
N SER A 77 3.49 1.86 13.85
CA SER A 77 3.18 1.40 15.20
C SER A 77 2.00 0.42 15.27
N MET A 78 1.47 -0.05 14.13
CA MET A 78 0.42 -1.08 14.10
C MET A 78 1.00 -2.50 14.01
N LEU A 79 1.91 -2.84 14.93
CA LEU A 79 2.20 -4.21 15.34
C LEU A 79 1.63 -4.44 16.73
#